data_AF-A0A1M6QS99-F1
#
_entry.id   AF-A0A1M6QS99-F1
#
_cell.length_a   1.000
_cell.length_b   1.000
_cell.length_c   1.000
_cell.angle_alpha   90.00
_cell.angle_beta   90.00
_cell.angle_gamma   90.00
#
_symmetry.space_group_name_H-M   'P 1'
#
loop_
_entity.id
_entity.type
_entity.pdbx_description
1 polymer ?
#
loop_
_entity_poly.entity_id
_entity_poly.type
_entity_poly.pdbx_seq_one_letter_code
_entity_poly.pdbx_strand_id
1 'polypeptide(L)'
;MYLEDLYSEFLEYMKSEKDASKLTIEAYKRDFNISLDFLAINKIEPNLSNMRTPIIRKYIYYMNSVKKYTSTTLCRRINSLRSFFKFVLSQEYIDKNPMNPITTP
;
A
#
# COMPACT_ATOMS: atom_id res chain seq x y z
N MET A 1 -8.18 9.72 -9.33
CA MET A 1 -8.68 9.10 -8.09
C MET A 1 -7.51 9.02 -7.13
N TYR A 2 -7.63 9.75 -6.03
CA TYR A 2 -6.57 9.86 -5.03
C TYR A 2 -6.49 8.58 -4.20
N LEU A 3 -5.28 8.25 -3.76
CA LEU A 3 -5.04 7.05 -2.96
C LEU A 3 -5.67 7.14 -1.58
N GLU A 4 -5.78 8.33 -1.00
CA GLU A 4 -6.34 8.52 0.35
C GLU A 4 -7.83 8.18 0.39
N ASP A 5 -8.59 8.56 -0.64
CA ASP A 5 -10.01 8.21 -0.77
C ASP A 5 -10.19 6.69 -0.83
N LEU A 6 -9.45 6.04 -1.73
CA LEU A 6 -9.47 4.58 -1.89
C LEU A 6 -9.00 3.84 -0.64
N TYR A 7 -8.02 4.38 0.06
CA TYR A 7 -7.52 3.75 1.28
C TYR A 7 -8.54 3.88 2.41
N SER A 8 -9.30 4.97 2.45
CA SER A 8 -10.40 5.15 3.40
C SER A 8 -11.49 4.10 3.17
N GLU A 9 -11.92 3.91 1.91
CA GLU A 9 -12.83 2.82 1.53
C GLU A 9 -12.27 1.44 1.89
N PHE A 10 -10.98 1.20 1.65
CA PHE A 10 -10.32 -0.05 2.03
C PHE A 10 -10.35 -0.29 3.55
N LEU A 11 -10.14 0.73 4.37
CA LEU A 11 -10.18 0.59 5.82
C LEU A 11 -11.61 0.32 6.33
N GLU A 12 -12.61 0.93 5.70
CA GLU A 12 -14.02 0.63 5.98
C GLU A 12 -14.38 -0.80 5.60
N TYR A 13 -13.93 -1.28 4.44
CA TYR A 13 -14.03 -2.68 4.02
C TYR A 13 -13.37 -3.61 5.04
N MET A 14 -12.14 -3.29 5.48
CA MET A 14 -11.43 -4.11 6.47
C MET A 14 -12.20 -4.17 7.81
N LYS A 15 -12.84 -3.07 8.21
CA LYS A 15 -13.61 -3.01 9.46
C LYS A 15 -14.93 -3.77 9.36
N SER A 16 -15.67 -3.61 8.27
CA SER A 16 -17.04 -4.14 8.11
C SER A 16 -17.05 -5.58 7.62
N GLU A 17 -16.32 -5.88 6.55
CA GLU A 17 -16.35 -7.17 5.86
C GLU A 17 -15.31 -8.16 6.41
N LYS A 18 -14.20 -7.65 6.96
CA LYS A 18 -13.12 -8.48 7.51
C LYS A 18 -13.07 -8.50 9.04
N ASP A 19 -13.98 -7.80 9.71
CA ASP A 19 -14.04 -7.63 11.17
C ASP A 19 -12.66 -7.30 11.78
N ALA A 20 -11.89 -6.47 11.07
CA ALA A 20 -10.53 -6.15 11.49
C ALA A 20 -10.56 -5.30 12.77
N SER A 21 -9.80 -5.73 13.78
CA SER A 21 -9.68 -5.00 15.03
C SER A 21 -9.19 -3.56 14.82
N LYS A 22 -9.52 -2.66 15.76
CA LYS A 22 -9.02 -1.28 15.77
C LYS A 22 -7.48 -1.23 15.67
N LEU A 23 -6.77 -2.11 16.36
CA LEU A 23 -5.31 -2.18 16.32
C LEU A 23 -4.80 -2.54 14.92
N THR A 24 -5.50 -3.45 14.23
CA THR A 24 -5.21 -3.83 12.85
C THR A 24 -5.41 -2.64 11.92
N ILE A 25 -6.56 -1.96 11.99
CA ILE A 25 -6.84 -0.75 11.19
C ILE A 25 -5.76 0.32 11.37
N GLU A 26 -5.37 0.59 12.61
CA GLU A 26 -4.33 1.57 12.91
C GLU A 26 -2.95 1.13 12.39
N ALA A 27 -2.64 -0.17 12.38
CA ALA A 27 -1.43 -0.67 11.74
C ALA A 27 -1.43 -0.47 10.23
N TYR A 28 -2.57 -0.72 9.57
CA TYR A 28 -2.73 -0.46 8.14
C TYR A 28 -2.60 1.03 7.82
N LYS A 29 -3.21 1.93 8.60
CA LYS A 29 -3.03 3.39 8.43
C LYS A 29 -1.57 3.81 8.53
N ARG A 30 -0.87 3.35 9.58
CA ARG A 30 0.55 3.67 9.77
C ARG A 30 1.40 3.22 8.59
N ASP A 31 1.15 2.05 8.03
CA ASP A 31 1.89 1.56 6.87
C ASP A 31 1.62 2.35 5.60
N PHE A 32 0.37 2.78 5.40
CA PHE A 32 -0.02 3.59 4.26
C PHE A 32 0.63 4.97 4.27
N ASN A 33 0.70 5.61 5.44
CA ASN A 33 1.35 6.92 5.57
C ASN A 33 2.82 6.89 5.11
N ILE A 34 3.53 5.79 5.32
CA ILE A 34 4.91 5.63 4.81
C ILE A 34 4.94 5.60 3.27
N SER A 35 3.93 5.03 2.63
CA SER A 35 3.82 5.07 1.18
C SER A 35 3.54 6.49 0.67
N LEU A 36 2.72 7.27 1.37
CA LEU A 36 2.47 8.68 1.05
C LEU A 36 3.74 9.54 1.24
N ASP A 37 4.47 9.34 2.35
CA ASP A 37 5.76 10.01 2.59
C ASP A 37 6.75 9.75 1.44
N PHE A 38 6.82 8.50 0.98
CA PHE A 38 7.66 8.13 -0.16
C PHE A 38 7.24 8.87 -1.44
N LEU A 39 5.94 8.92 -1.75
CA LEU A 39 5.44 9.62 -2.94
C LEU A 39 5.75 11.13 -2.86
N ALA A 40 5.50 11.74 -1.70
CA ALA A 40 5.77 13.16 -1.46
C ALA A 40 7.25 13.52 -1.65
N ILE A 41 8.17 12.76 -1.04
CA ILE A 41 9.63 12.99 -1.16
C ILE A 41 10.10 12.85 -2.62
N ASN A 42 9.45 11.99 -3.40
CA ASN A 42 9.78 11.78 -4.82
C ASN A 42 8.99 12.69 -5.76
N LYS A 43 8.20 13.64 -5.24
CA LYS A 43 7.33 14.54 -6.02
C LYS A 43 6.38 13.78 -6.96
N ILE A 44 5.90 12.62 -6.52
CA ILE A 44 4.92 11.81 -7.23
C ILE A 44 3.55 12.13 -6.65
N GLU A 45 2.61 12.52 -7.50
CA GLU A 45 1.24 12.77 -7.06
C GLU A 45 0.60 11.46 -6.55
N PRO A 46 -0.09 11.47 -5.39
CA PRO A 46 -0.68 10.28 -4.76
C PRO A 46 -1.97 9.83 -5.46
N ASN A 47 -1.86 9.55 -6.74
CA ASN A 47 -2.94 9.08 -7.60
C ASN A 47 -2.77 7.59 -7.92
N LEU A 48 -3.89 6.87 -8.02
CA LEU A 48 -3.90 5.44 -8.33
C LEU A 48 -3.14 5.11 -9.62
N SER A 49 -3.27 5.95 -10.65
CA SER A 49 -2.61 5.78 -11.95
C SER A 49 -1.07 5.79 -11.89
N ASN A 50 -0.50 6.41 -10.85
CA ASN A 50 0.94 6.49 -10.63
C ASN A 50 1.48 5.26 -9.89
N MET A 51 0.65 4.48 -9.19
CA MET A 51 1.07 3.32 -8.41
C MET A 51 1.30 2.06 -9.27
N ARG A 52 2.14 2.19 -10.29
CA ARG A 52 2.54 1.09 -11.17
C ARG A 52 3.69 0.29 -10.57
N THR A 53 3.91 -0.93 -11.06
CA THR A 53 4.99 -1.81 -10.61
C THR A 53 6.37 -1.14 -10.48
N PRO A 54 6.83 -0.27 -11.41
CA PRO A 54 8.11 0.42 -11.25
C PRO A 54 8.17 1.35 -10.02
N ILE A 55 7.08 2.05 -9.71
CA ILE A 55 6.98 2.93 -8.54
C ILE A 55 6.97 2.10 -7.25
N ILE A 56 6.24 0.99 -7.25
CA ILE A 56 6.22 0.06 -6.10
C ILE A 56 7.62 -0.54 -5.85
N ARG A 57 8.37 -0.91 -6.90
CA ARG A 57 9.76 -1.37 -6.74
C ARG A 57 10.66 -0.29 -6.15
N LYS A 58 10.51 0.96 -6.57
CA LYS A 58 11.22 2.11 -5.97
C LYS A 58 10.83 2.31 -4.50
N TYR A 59 9.55 2.14 -4.14
CA TYR A 59 9.10 2.19 -2.76
C TYR A 59 9.73 1.11 -1.89
N ILE A 60 9.81 -0.14 -2.39
CA ILE A 60 10.47 -1.24 -1.68
C ILE A 60 11.96 -0.96 -1.49
N TYR A 61 12.64 -0.46 -2.53
CA TYR A 61 14.02 -0.02 -2.43
C TYR A 61 14.21 1.09 -1.39
N TYR A 62 13.32 2.09 -1.38
CA TYR A 62 13.33 3.15 -0.39
C TYR A 62 13.20 2.60 1.04
N MET A 63 12.25 1.69 1.27
CA MET A 63 12.07 1.07 2.58
C MET A 63 13.29 0.26 3.03
N ASN A 64 13.94 -0.45 2.10
CA ASN A 64 15.11 -1.28 2.40
C ASN A 64 16.39 -0.46 2.56
N SER A 65 16.75 0.33 1.55
CA SER A 65 18.06 0.98 1.46
C SER A 65 18.11 2.35 2.13
N VAL A 66 17.00 3.11 2.14
CA VAL A 66 16.96 4.45 2.73
C VAL A 66 16.48 4.41 4.17
N LYS A 67 15.35 3.75 4.43
CA LYS A 67 14.80 3.64 5.79
C LYS A 67 15.44 2.52 6.62
N LYS A 68 16.18 1.59 5.99
CA LYS A 68 16.87 0.47 6.65
C LYS A 68 15.94 -0.37 7.54
N TYR A 69 14.71 -0.60 7.07
CA TYR A 69 13.78 -1.45 7.81
C TYR A 69 14.23 -2.90 7.82
N THR A 70 13.93 -3.59 8.91
CA THR A 70 14.15 -5.04 9.02
C THR A 70 13.30 -5.80 8.00
N SER A 71 13.73 -7.01 7.62
CA SER A 71 12.99 -7.89 6.71
C SER A 71 11.55 -8.10 7.18
N THR A 72 11.33 -8.34 8.48
CA THR A 72 9.98 -8.49 9.05
C THR A 72 9.10 -7.26 8.81
N THR A 73 9.66 -6.05 8.95
CA THR A 73 8.93 -4.80 8.72
C THR A 73 8.63 -4.60 7.23
N LEU A 74 9.59 -4.92 6.36
CA LEU A 74 9.42 -4.88 4.91
C LEU A 74 8.31 -5.83 4.46
N CYS A 75 8.34 -7.10 4.88
CA CYS A 75 7.36 -8.10 4.50
C CYS A 75 5.95 -7.72 4.97
N ARG A 76 5.82 -7.20 6.21
CA ARG A 76 4.55 -6.70 6.74
C ARG A 76 3.97 -5.57 5.88
N ARG A 77 4.79 -4.58 5.50
CA ARG A 77 4.35 -3.43 4.69
C ARG A 77 4.04 -3.81 3.24
N ILE A 78 4.82 -4.71 2.65
CA ILE A 78 4.54 -5.26 1.32
C ILE A 78 3.21 -6.01 1.33
N ASN A 79 2.94 -6.80 2.37
CA ASN A 79 1.67 -7.50 2.52
C ASN A 79 0.50 -6.55 2.75
N SER A 80 0.68 -5.49 3.55
CA SER A 80 -0.32 -4.44 3.73
C SER A 80 -0.70 -3.79 2.38
N LEU A 81 0.30 -3.38 1.60
CA LEU A 81 0.09 -2.80 0.26
C LEU A 81 -0.54 -3.81 -0.70
N ARG A 82 -0.20 -5.10 -0.60
CA ARG A 82 -0.79 -6.17 -1.41
C ARG A 82 -2.28 -6.35 -1.09
N SER A 83 -2.67 -6.31 0.18
CA SER A 83 -4.08 -6.37 0.59
C SER A 83 -4.87 -5.19 0.03
N PHE A 84 -4.31 -3.97 0.11
CA PHE A 84 -4.93 -2.79 -0.48
C PHE A 84 -5.16 -2.95 -2.00
N PHE A 85 -4.14 -3.33 -2.78
CA PHE A 85 -4.33 -3.50 -4.23
C PHE A 85 -5.21 -4.70 -4.62
N LYS A 86 -5.36 -5.69 -3.74
CA LYS A 86 -6.37 -6.74 -3.92
C LYS A 86 -7.79 -6.17 -3.76
N PHE A 87 -8.00 -5.32 -2.76
CA PHE A 87 -9.26 -4.60 -2.60
C PHE A 87 -9.55 -3.71 -3.82
N VAL A 88 -8.60 -2.88 -4.22
CA VAL A 88 -8.77 -1.98 -5.39
C VAL A 88 -9.12 -2.75 -6.66
N LEU A 89 -8.48 -3.91 -6.90
CA LEU A 89 -8.85 -4.80 -8.01
C LEU A 89 -10.26 -5.37 -7.84
N SER A 90 -10.65 -5.79 -6.63
CA SER A 90 -11.98 -6.37 -6.37
C SER A 90 -13.13 -5.36 -6.53
N GLN A 91 -12.84 -4.07 -6.39
CA GLN A 91 -13.78 -2.98 -6.64
C GLN A 91 -13.73 -2.47 -8.09
N GLU A 92 -13.01 -3.17 -8.98
CA GLU A 92 -12.89 -2.86 -10.42
C GLU A 92 -12.28 -1.48 -10.73
N TYR A 93 -11.59 -0.85 -9.77
CA TYR A 93 -10.88 0.42 -9.99
C TYR A 93 -9.63 0.28 -10.88
N ILE A 94 -9.12 -0.93 -11.04
CA ILE A 94 -8.01 -1.30 -11.92
C ILE A 94 -8.29 -2.66 -12.56
N ASP A 95 -7.78 -2.88 -13.78
CA ASP A 95 -7.92 -4.18 -14.45
C ASP A 95 -6.83 -5.19 -14.05
N LYS A 96 -5.69 -4.69 -13.53
CA LYS A 96 -4.52 -5.50 -13.21
C LYS A 96 -3.84 -5.02 -11.95
N ASN A 97 -3.64 -5.94 -11.01
CA ASN A 97 -2.96 -5.63 -9.76
C ASN A 97 -1.45 -5.38 -9.98
N PRO A 98 -0.93 -4.17 -9.66
CA PRO A 98 0.47 -3.80 -9.89
C PRO A 98 1.45 -4.49 -8.91
N MET A 99 0.92 -5.14 -7.87
CA MET A 99 1.67 -5.95 -6.89
C MET A 99 1.91 -7.40 -7.35
N ASN A 100 1.23 -7.89 -8.39
CA ASN A 100 1.39 -9.27 -8.88
C ASN A 100 2.86 -9.66 -9.18
N PRO A 101 3.67 -8.83 -9.88
CA PRO A 101 5.07 -9.14 -10.17
C PRO A 101 6.03 -8.81 -9.00
N ILE A 102 5.51 -8.47 -7.81
CA ILE A 102 6.31 -8.14 -6.64
C ILE A 102 6.46 -9.37 -5.76
N THR A 103 7.70 -9.82 -5.57
CA THR A 103 8.04 -10.89 -4.62
C THR A 103 8.35 -10.29 -3.26
N THR A 104 7.82 -10.89 -2.20
CA THR A 104 8.19 -10.53 -0.84
C THR A 104 9.55 -11.17 -0.51
N PRO A 105 10.52 -10.42 0.05
CA PRO A 105 11.81 -10.97 0.49
C PRO A 105 11.69 -12.00 1.62
#